data_AF-A0A1H0BRM1-F1
#
_entry.id   AF-A0A1H0BRM1-F1
#
_cell.length_a   1.000
_cell.length_b   1.000
_cell.length_c   1.000
_cell.angle_alpha   90.00
_cell.angle_beta   90.00
_cell.angle_gamma   90.00
#
_symmetry.space_group_name_H-M   'P 1'
#
loop_
_entity.id
_entity.type
_entity.pdbx_description
1 polymer ?
#
loop_
_entity_poly.entity_id
_entity_poly.type
_entity_poly.pdbx_seq_one_letter_code
_entity_poly.pdbx_strand_id
1 'polypeptide(L)'
;MDILSKESIASVTLFDVRVSESELMVFADCMRIVMEHYTESQIAEMTVCESKQELSYFLSGVTDVVREMERQEYLPDRFKA
;
A
#
# COMPACT_ATOMS: atom_id res chain seq x y z
N MET A 1 4.05 -12.28 4.30
CA MET A 1 3.54 -11.40 5.37
C MET A 1 3.31 -12.22 6.63
N ASP A 2 3.97 -11.86 7.73
CA ASP A 2 3.83 -12.47 9.04
C ASP A 2 3.43 -11.41 10.09
N ILE A 3 2.50 -11.74 10.99
CA ILE A 3 2.12 -10.85 12.09
C ILE A 3 3.12 -11.00 13.24
N LEU A 4 3.81 -9.91 13.58
CA LEU A 4 4.72 -9.83 14.73
C LEU A 4 3.96 -9.48 16.01
N SER A 5 3.03 -8.54 15.92
CA SER A 5 2.21 -8.07 17.03
C SER A 5 0.87 -7.53 16.51
N LYS A 6 -0.13 -7.44 17.39
CA LYS A 6 -1.40 -6.75 17.10
C LYS A 6 -1.91 -6.07 18.36
N GLU A 7 -2.51 -4.91 18.19
CA GLU A 7 -3.17 -4.17 19.26
C GLU A 7 -4.53 -3.65 18.80
N SER A 8 -5.47 -3.57 19.73
CA SER A 8 -6.78 -2.96 19.47
C SER A 8 -6.84 -1.62 20.20
N ILE A 9 -6.93 -0.54 19.44
CA ILE A 9 -7.09 0.82 19.93
C ILE A 9 -8.45 1.35 19.48
N ALA A 10 -9.33 1.62 20.44
CA ALA A 10 -10.73 1.99 20.18
C ALA A 10 -11.42 0.97 19.24
N SER A 11 -11.76 1.38 18.02
CA SER A 11 -12.43 0.56 17.00
C SER A 11 -11.49 0.07 15.89
N VAL A 12 -10.18 0.25 16.03
CA VAL A 12 -9.17 -0.12 15.02
C VAL A 12 -8.23 -1.18 15.56
N THR A 13 -7.92 -2.17 14.72
CA THR A 13 -6.85 -3.13 15.00
C THR A 13 -5.61 -2.72 14.22
N LEU A 14 -4.53 -2.44 14.93
CA LEU A 14 -3.22 -2.16 14.35
C LEU A 14 -2.41 -3.46 14.34
N PHE A 15 -1.62 -3.64 13.29
CA PHE A 15 -0.77 -4.82 13.09
C PHE A 15 0.67 -4.38 12.89
N ASP A 16 1.57 -4.97 13.65
CA ASP A 16 2.99 -4.98 13.29
C ASP A 16 3.23 -6.20 12.41
N VAL A 17 3.66 -5.97 11.18
CA VAL A 17 3.86 -7.05 10.20
C VAL A 17 5.29 -7.08 9.68
N ARG A 18 5.80 -8.29 9.46
CA ARG A 18 6.96 -8.52 8.59
C ARG A 18 6.45 -8.82 7.20
N VAL A 19 6.99 -8.12 6.21
CA VAL A 19 6.60 -8.20 4.81
C VAL A 19 7.86 -8.13 3.95
N SER A 20 7.90 -8.84 2.83
CA SER A 20 9.01 -8.69 1.88
C SER A 20 8.86 -7.41 1.05
N GLU A 21 9.97 -6.90 0.52
CA GLU A 21 9.97 -5.80 -0.43
C GLU A 21 9.12 -6.12 -1.67
N SER A 22 9.14 -7.38 -2.12
CA SER A 22 8.36 -7.84 -3.27
C SER A 22 6.85 -7.83 -2.99
N GLU A 23 6.41 -8.21 -1.78
CA GLU A 23 5.01 -8.11 -1.37
C GLU A 23 4.53 -6.66 -1.37
N LEU A 24 5.34 -5.73 -0.82
CA LEU A 24 5.01 -4.29 -0.84
C LEU A 24 4.93 -3.72 -2.26
N MET A 25 5.86 -4.09 -3.14
CA MET A 25 5.84 -3.65 -4.54
C MET A 25 4.57 -4.13 -5.27
N VAL A 26 4.15 -5.38 -5.04
CA VAL A 26 2.90 -5.91 -5.60
C VAL A 26 1.70 -5.13 -5.07
N PHE A 27 1.63 -4.84 -3.77
CA PHE A 27 0.54 -4.04 -3.21
C PHE A 27 0.47 -2.65 -3.83
N ALA A 28 1.61 -1.97 -3.97
CA ALA A 28 1.65 -0.65 -4.59
C ALA A 28 1.22 -0.69 -6.06
N ASP A 29 1.66 -1.69 -6.83
CA ASP A 29 1.26 -1.83 -8.24
C ASP A 29 -0.24 -2.16 -8.36
N CYS A 30 -0.80 -2.99 -7.49
CA CYS A 30 -2.24 -3.24 -7.42
C CYS A 30 -3.04 -1.96 -7.16
N MET A 31 -2.61 -1.13 -6.19
CA MET A 31 -3.27 0.15 -5.90
C MET A 31 -3.20 1.10 -7.12
N ARG A 32 -2.06 1.15 -7.82
CA ARG A 32 -1.92 1.94 -9.06
C ARG A 32 -2.88 1.47 -10.16
N ILE A 33 -2.95 0.17 -10.40
CA ILE A 33 -3.89 -0.43 -11.36
C ILE A 33 -5.33 -0.03 -11.00
N VAL A 34 -5.69 -0.11 -9.72
CA VAL A 34 -7.03 0.29 -9.27
C VAL A 34 -7.29 1.77 -9.56
N MET A 35 -6.34 2.64 -9.24
CA MET A 35 -6.47 4.09 -9.49
C MET A 35 -6.54 4.43 -10.98
N GLU A 36 -5.84 3.68 -11.84
CA GLU A 36 -5.77 3.92 -13.28
C GLU A 36 -7.04 3.45 -14.00
N HIS A 37 -7.58 2.28 -13.63
CA HIS A 37 -8.61 1.61 -14.41
C HIS A 37 -10.05 1.82 -13.92
N TYR A 38 -10.25 2.24 -12.68
CA TYR A 38 -11.60 2.35 -12.11
C TYR A 38 -12.01 3.80 -11.85
N THR A 39 -13.32 4.05 -11.88
CA THR A 39 -13.91 5.33 -11.49
C THR A 39 -13.95 5.49 -9.98
N GLU A 40 -14.14 6.72 -9.49
CA GLU A 40 -14.37 7.00 -8.06
C GLU A 40 -15.49 6.13 -7.49
N SER A 41 -16.61 6.03 -8.19
CA SER A 41 -17.77 5.23 -7.75
C SER A 41 -17.46 3.74 -7.65
N GLN A 42 -16.69 3.19 -8.59
CA GLN A 42 -16.28 1.79 -8.55
C GLN A 42 -15.31 1.52 -7.41
N ILE A 43 -14.38 2.45 -7.14
CA ILE A 43 -13.45 2.33 -6.00
C ILE A 43 -14.21 2.36 -4.68
N ALA A 44 -15.18 3.26 -4.53
CA ALA A 44 -16.06 3.34 -3.37
C ALA A 44 -16.92 2.08 -3.16
N GLU A 45 -17.30 1.39 -4.24
CA GLU A 45 -18.08 0.15 -4.17
C GLU A 45 -17.23 -1.08 -3.83
N MET A 46 -16.00 -1.15 -4.35
CA MET A 46 -15.16 -2.36 -4.26
C MET A 46 -14.14 -2.33 -3.14
N THR A 47 -13.85 -1.16 -2.57
CA THR A 47 -12.80 -0.99 -1.57
C THR A 47 -13.35 -0.27 -0.35
N VAL A 48 -12.54 -0.17 0.70
CA VAL A 48 -12.87 0.64 1.89
C VAL A 48 -12.64 2.14 1.67
N CYS A 49 -12.07 2.53 0.51
CA CYS A 49 -11.78 3.91 0.17
C CYS A 49 -12.96 4.54 -0.56
N GLU A 50 -13.35 5.76 -0.20
CA GLU A 50 -14.43 6.49 -0.86
C GLU A 50 -13.98 7.19 -2.15
N SER A 51 -12.66 7.30 -2.38
CA SER A 51 -12.10 7.99 -3.54
C SER A 51 -10.69 7.53 -3.92
N LYS A 52 -10.25 7.91 -5.14
CA LYS A 52 -8.85 7.81 -5.58
C LYS A 52 -7.92 8.61 -4.69
N GLN A 53 -8.40 9.74 -4.15
CA GLN A 53 -7.59 10.56 -3.24
C GLN A 53 -7.27 9.78 -1.96
N GLU A 54 -8.26 9.11 -1.37
CA GLU A 54 -8.03 8.30 -0.18
C GLU A 54 -7.08 7.12 -0.48
N LEU A 55 -7.31 6.42 -1.59
CA LEU A 55 -6.43 5.34 -2.05
C LEU A 55 -4.99 5.82 -2.28
N SER A 56 -4.80 7.07 -2.73
CA SER A 56 -3.47 7.65 -2.95
C SER A 56 -2.67 7.82 -1.65
N TYR A 57 -3.31 8.03 -0.50
CA TYR A 57 -2.62 8.09 0.79
C TYR A 57 -2.05 6.73 1.19
N PHE A 58 -2.82 5.65 0.98
CA PHE A 58 -2.34 4.29 1.21
C PHE A 58 -1.21 3.92 0.24
N LEU A 59 -1.36 4.27 -1.04
CA LEU A 59 -0.31 4.07 -2.03
C LEU A 59 0.98 4.82 -1.64
N SER A 60 0.87 6.08 -1.20
CA SER A 60 2.03 6.86 -0.75
C SER A 60 2.74 6.14 0.40
N GLY A 61 2.00 5.76 1.44
CA GLY A 61 2.57 5.06 2.59
C GLY A 61 3.29 3.76 2.21
N VAL A 62 2.70 2.95 1.33
CA VAL A 62 3.36 1.73 0.83
C VAL A 62 4.60 2.08 0.01
N THR A 63 4.54 3.07 -0.88
CA THR A 63 5.70 3.47 -1.68
C THR A 63 6.83 4.05 -0.86
N ASP A 64 6.53 4.77 0.23
CA ASP A 64 7.53 5.31 1.14
C ASP A 64 8.27 4.17 1.85
N VAL A 65 7.56 3.15 2.34
CA VAL A 65 8.21 1.95 2.93
C VAL A 65 9.05 1.20 1.89
N VAL A 66 8.58 1.08 0.65
CA VAL A 66 9.35 0.44 -0.44
C VAL A 66 10.65 1.20 -0.72
N ARG A 67 10.65 2.54 -0.59
CA ARG A 67 11.85 3.36 -0.80
C ARG A 67 12.88 3.20 0.31
N GLU A 68 12.51 2.73 1.49
CA GLU A 68 13.44 2.42 2.59
C GLU A 68 14.20 1.09 2.37
N MET A 69 14.01 0.41 1.23
CA MET A 69 14.73 -0.82 0.90
C MET A 69 16.26 -0.60 0.88
N GLU A 70 17.01 -1.44 1.58
CA GLU A 70 18.47 -1.27 1.71
C GLU A 70 19.20 -1.31 0.36
N ARG A 71 18.77 -2.21 -0.54
CA ARG A 71 19.43 -2.47 -1.84
C ARG A 71 18.79 -1.70 -2.98
N GLN A 72 18.93 -0.38 -2.96
CA GLN A 72 18.34 0.55 -3.95
C GLN A 72 18.66 0.20 -5.42
N GLU A 73 19.76 -0.52 -5.70
CA GLU A 73 20.11 -0.98 -7.04
C GLU A 73 19.07 -1.94 -7.65
N TYR A 74 18.27 -2.61 -6.83
CA TYR A 74 17.20 -3.51 -7.27
C TYR A 74 15.82 -2.88 -7.21
N LEU A 75 15.71 -1.62 -6.77
CA LEU A 75 14.45 -0.92 -6.78
C LEU A 75 14.03 -0.64 -8.22
N PRO A 76 12.81 -0.98 -8.65
CA PRO A 76 12.34 -0.60 -9.98
C PRO A 76 12.22 0.92 -10.11
N ASP A 77 12.51 1.47 -11.30
CA ASP A 77 12.58 2.92 -11.50
C ASP A 77 11.27 3.65 -11.17
N ARG A 78 10.12 3.00 -11.34
CA ARG A 78 8.80 3.56 -10.96
C ARG A 78 8.62 3.79 -9.45
N PHE A 79 9.54 3.29 -8.63
CA PHE A 79 9.57 3.51 -7.18
C PHE A 79 10.74 4.41 -6.75
N LYS A 80 11.75 4.59 -7.62
CA LYS A 80 12.83 5.56 -7.42
C LYS A 80 12.26 6.96 -7.60
N ALA A 81 12.24 7.76 -6.54
CA ALA A 81 11.87 9.17 -6.57
C ALA A 81 13.10 10.04 -6.81
#